data_AF-A0A847XK39-F1
#
_entry.id   AF-A0A847XK39-F1
#
_cell.length_a   1.000
_cell.length_b   1.000
_cell.length_c   1.000
_cell.angle_alpha   90.00
_cell.angle_beta   90.00
_cell.angle_gamma   90.00
#
_symmetry.space_group_name_H-M   'P 1'
#
loop_
_entity.id
_entity.type
_entity.pdbx_description
1 polymer ?
#
loop_
_entity_poly.entity_id
_entity_poly.type
_entity_poly.pdbx_seq_one_letter_code
_entity_poly.pdbx_strand_id
1 'polypeptide(L)'
;MKTKNFSKSKIRKEIPNLIFMQNASGDQFWEKELKALFDEISPVKDYTQKEYELYFQDYSLGKPNYDSGFDAKENNDSYVAPLRVKIQLKNLKTKQTSTQ
;
A
#
# COMPACT_ATOMS: atom_id res chain seq x y z
N MET A 1 -20.13 -0.94 -39.63
CA MET A 1 -21.42 -1.64 -39.51
C MET A 1 -22.22 -0.97 -38.39
N LYS A 2 -23.47 -0.55 -38.61
CA LYS A 2 -24.27 0.15 -37.58
C LYS A 2 -24.97 -0.87 -36.69
N THR A 3 -24.74 -0.82 -35.38
CA THR A 3 -25.42 -1.69 -34.40
C THR A 3 -26.86 -1.23 -34.21
N LYS A 4 -27.85 -2.09 -34.52
CA LYS A 4 -29.27 -1.83 -34.23
C LYS A 4 -29.60 -2.35 -32.83
N ASN A 5 -30.14 -1.49 -31.96
CA ASN A 5 -30.59 -1.84 -30.61
C ASN A 5 -32.13 -1.89 -30.58
N PHE A 6 -32.69 -2.99 -30.08
CA PHE A 6 -34.13 -3.25 -30.01
C PHE A 6 -34.71 -3.16 -28.58
N SER A 7 -33.97 -2.59 -27.62
CA SER A 7 -34.43 -2.46 -26.23
C SER A 7 -35.70 -1.58 -26.14
N LYS A 8 -36.76 -2.10 -25.51
CA LYS A 8 -38.03 -1.38 -25.32
C LYS A 8 -38.01 -0.35 -24.17
N SER A 9 -37.07 -0.50 -23.23
CA SER A 9 -36.88 0.44 -22.12
C SER A 9 -35.96 1.59 -22.52
N LYS A 10 -36.32 2.83 -22.12
CA LYS A 10 -35.48 4.03 -22.31
C LYS A 10 -34.42 4.21 -21.23
N ILE A 11 -34.47 3.42 -20.15
CA ILE A 11 -33.53 3.54 -19.04
C ILE A 11 -32.21 2.88 -19.45
N ARG A 12 -31.27 3.71 -19.88
CA ARG A 12 -29.89 3.32 -20.13
C ARG A 12 -29.02 3.97 -19.07
N LYS A 13 -28.54 3.19 -18.11
CA LYS A 13 -27.39 3.60 -17.30
C LYS A 13 -26.13 3.20 -18.05
N GLU A 14 -25.13 4.08 -18.01
CA GLU A 14 -23.82 3.75 -18.55
C GLU A 14 -23.21 2.62 -17.73
N ILE A 15 -22.47 1.73 -18.41
CA ILE A 15 -21.76 0.66 -17.72
C ILE A 15 -20.62 1.35 -16.95
N PRO A 16 -20.58 1.23 -15.62
CA PRO A 16 -19.51 1.82 -14.83
C PRO A 16 -18.19 1.12 -15.13
N ASN A 17 -17.08 1.72 -14.68
CA ASN A 17 -15.80 1.03 -14.71
C ASN A 17 -15.88 -0.27 -13.88
N LEU A 18 -15.80 -1.42 -14.56
CA LEU A 18 -15.97 -2.74 -13.94
C LEU A 18 -14.79 -3.12 -13.01
N ILE A 19 -13.64 -2.46 -13.15
CA ILE A 19 -12.47 -2.66 -12.28
C ILE A 19 -12.35 -1.57 -11.21
N PHE A 20 -13.34 -0.70 -11.07
CA PHE A 20 -13.31 0.42 -10.11
C PHE A 20 -12.99 -0.03 -8.68
N MET A 21 -13.61 -1.13 -8.24
CA MET A 21 -13.43 -1.65 -6.89
C MET A 21 -12.00 -2.07 -6.61
N GLN A 22 -11.32 -2.66 -7.60
CA GLN A 22 -9.94 -3.13 -7.46
C GLN A 22 -8.98 -1.93 -7.37
N ASN A 23 -9.19 -0.92 -8.22
CA ASN A 23 -8.38 0.30 -8.20
C ASN A 23 -8.59 1.08 -6.89
N ALA A 24 -9.85 1.31 -6.52
CA ALA A 24 -10.19 2.06 -5.31
C ALA A 24 -9.67 1.39 -4.04
N SER A 25 -9.77 0.07 -3.94
CA SER A 25 -9.22 -0.69 -2.81
C SER A 25 -7.68 -0.58 -2.73
N GLY A 26 -6.99 -0.63 -3.88
CA GLY A 26 -5.54 -0.45 -3.92
C GLY A 26 -5.10 0.95 -3.47
N ASP A 27 -5.78 1.98 -3.96
CA ASP A 27 -5.50 3.37 -3.59
C ASP A 27 -5.72 3.60 -2.08
N GLN A 28 -6.85 3.10 -1.54
CA GLN A 28 -7.16 3.21 -0.11
C GLN A 28 -6.15 2.51 0.78
N PHE A 29 -5.67 1.33 0.36
CA PHE A 29 -4.67 0.57 1.10
C PHE A 29 -3.40 1.38 1.30
N TRP A 30 -2.88 1.98 0.22
CA TRP A 30 -1.65 2.77 0.26
C TRP A 30 -1.79 4.13 0.92
N GLU A 31 -2.96 4.76 0.84
CA GLU A 31 -3.20 6.07 1.47
C GLU A 31 -3.46 6.00 2.97
N LYS A 32 -4.13 4.95 3.45
CA LYS A 32 -4.71 4.93 4.81
C LYS A 32 -4.50 3.64 5.57
N GLU A 33 -4.76 2.50 4.96
CA GLU A 33 -4.83 1.23 5.71
C GLU A 33 -3.45 0.78 6.20
N LEU A 34 -2.41 0.92 5.37
CA LEU A 34 -1.06 0.56 5.78
C LEU A 34 -0.54 1.43 6.92
N LYS A 35 -0.85 2.74 6.91
CA LYS A 35 -0.53 3.63 8.03
C LYS A 35 -1.26 3.22 9.31
N ALA A 36 -2.56 2.95 9.20
CA ALA A 36 -3.37 2.51 10.34
C ALA A 36 -2.83 1.21 10.96
N LEU A 37 -2.37 0.27 10.13
CA LEU A 37 -1.73 -0.97 10.60
C LEU A 37 -0.42 -0.69 11.36
N PHE A 38 0.41 0.22 10.87
CA PHE A 38 1.64 0.62 11.57
C PHE A 38 1.37 1.32 12.90
N ASP A 39 0.33 2.14 12.97
CA ASP A 39 -0.12 2.80 14.20
C ASP A 39 -0.67 1.77 15.21
N GLU A 40 -1.40 0.75 14.74
CA GLU A 40 -1.96 -0.31 15.59
C GLU A 40 -0.88 -1.16 16.28
N ILE A 41 0.18 -1.51 15.54
CA ILE A 41 1.28 -2.32 16.10
C ILE A 41 2.31 -1.50 16.89
N SER A 42 2.23 -0.17 16.85
CA SER A 42 3.20 0.72 17.49
C SER A 42 2.80 1.10 18.94
N PRO A 43 3.75 1.15 19.89
CA PRO A 43 5.14 0.73 19.76
C PRO A 43 5.30 -0.78 19.90
N VAL A 44 6.28 -1.34 19.17
CA VAL A 44 6.75 -2.70 19.43
C VAL A 44 7.74 -2.64 20.60
N LYS A 45 7.40 -3.32 21.70
CA LYS A 45 8.19 -3.34 22.94
C LYS A 45 9.07 -4.59 23.02
N ASP A 46 10.22 -4.45 23.67
CA ASP A 46 11.08 -5.59 23.99
C ASP A 46 10.42 -6.55 25.00
N TYR A 47 10.96 -7.77 25.13
CA TYR A 47 10.38 -8.80 26.00
C TYR A 47 10.31 -8.39 27.49
N THR A 48 11.24 -7.54 27.97
CA THR A 48 11.21 -6.99 29.33
C THR A 48 10.31 -5.77 29.46
N GLN A 49 9.93 -5.16 28.34
CA GLN A 49 9.21 -3.90 28.21
C GLN A 49 9.89 -2.71 28.90
N LYS A 50 11.21 -2.77 29.09
CA LYS A 50 11.98 -1.79 29.90
C LYS A 50 13.19 -1.24 29.20
N GLU A 51 13.59 -1.80 28.05
CA GLU A 51 14.84 -1.44 27.39
C GLU A 51 14.62 -0.70 26.10
N TYR A 52 13.71 -1.19 25.24
CA TYR A 52 13.55 -0.68 23.89
C TYR A 52 12.08 -0.56 23.47
N GLU A 53 11.79 0.54 22.78
CA GLU A 53 10.53 0.77 22.07
C GLU A 53 10.86 1.09 20.60
N LEU A 54 10.25 0.36 19.67
CA LEU A 54 10.35 0.61 18.24
C LEU A 54 9.03 1.24 17.74
N TYR A 55 9.16 2.35 17.03
CA TYR A 55 8.04 3.11 16.46
C TYR A 55 8.13 3.14 14.94
N PHE A 56 7.00 2.90 14.29
CA PHE A 56 6.85 3.12 12.86
C PHE A 56 6.38 4.56 12.63
N GLN A 57 7.15 5.36 11.89
CA GLN A 57 6.84 6.79 11.70
C GLN A 57 6.16 7.07 10.36
N ASP A 58 6.72 6.52 9.28
CA ASP A 58 6.28 6.82 7.92
C ASP A 58 6.70 5.72 6.95
N TYR A 59 6.15 5.70 5.74
CA TYR A 59 6.58 4.79 4.68
C TYR A 59 6.52 5.42 3.30
N SER A 60 7.32 4.89 2.38
CA SER A 60 7.36 5.33 0.99
C SER A 60 7.61 4.14 0.06
N LEU A 61 6.93 4.14 -1.08
CA LEU A 61 7.21 3.23 -2.18
C LEU A 61 8.36 3.80 -3.01
N GLY A 62 9.37 2.97 -3.26
CA GLY A 62 10.42 3.27 -4.22
C GLY A 62 9.96 3.02 -5.66
N LYS A 63 10.91 3.16 -6.59
CA LYS A 63 10.66 2.87 -7.99
C LYS A 63 10.46 1.35 -8.20
N PRO A 64 9.48 0.94 -9.02
CA PRO A 64 9.34 -0.46 -9.43
C PRO A 64 10.62 -0.99 -10.08
N ASN A 65 10.78 -2.31 -10.06
CA ASN A 65 11.92 -3.01 -10.67
C ASN A 65 11.90 -3.01 -12.21
N TYR A 66 10.73 -2.79 -12.82
CA TYR A 66 10.56 -2.64 -14.27
C TYR A 66 9.68 -1.42 -14.57
N ASP A 67 9.67 -0.93 -15.81
CA ASP A 67 8.80 0.18 -16.21
C ASP A 67 7.33 -0.26 -16.40
N SER A 68 7.11 -1.53 -16.77
CA SER A 68 5.78 -2.11 -16.90
C SER A 68 5.71 -3.55 -16.41
N GLY A 69 4.49 -3.98 -16.08
CA GLY A 69 4.22 -5.38 -15.77
C GLY A 69 4.41 -6.33 -16.96
N PHE A 70 4.42 -5.82 -18.19
CA PHE A 70 4.70 -6.61 -19.38
C PHE A 70 6.19 -6.96 -19.46
N ASP A 71 7.07 -5.97 -19.21
CA ASP A 71 8.53 -6.19 -19.23
C ASP A 71 8.94 -7.19 -18.13
N ALA A 72 8.36 -7.07 -16.93
CA ALA A 72 8.57 -8.05 -15.86
C ALA A 72 8.17 -9.46 -16.30
N LYS A 73 7.01 -9.58 -16.98
CA LYS A 73 6.49 -10.86 -17.48
C LYS A 73 7.38 -11.46 -18.58
N GLU A 74 7.89 -10.66 -19.50
CA GLU A 74 8.82 -11.14 -20.54
C GLU A 74 10.12 -11.68 -19.94
N ASN A 75 10.57 -11.09 -18.84
CA ASN A 75 11.74 -11.55 -18.08
C ASN A 75 11.43 -12.70 -17.10
N ASN A 76 10.20 -13.23 -17.10
CA ASN A 76 9.71 -14.23 -16.14
C ASN A 76 9.91 -13.82 -14.66
N ASP A 77 9.73 -12.53 -14.38
CA ASP A 77 9.91 -11.94 -13.05
C ASP A 77 8.61 -11.27 -12.57
N SER A 78 8.58 -10.84 -11.31
CA SER A 78 7.45 -10.16 -10.67
C SER A 78 7.59 -8.64 -10.78
N TYR A 79 6.50 -7.94 -11.09
CA TYR A 79 6.45 -6.47 -11.08
C TYR A 79 6.23 -5.96 -9.64
N VAL A 80 7.29 -5.47 -9.00
CA VAL A 80 7.29 -5.09 -7.59
C VAL A 80 8.02 -3.77 -7.35
N ALA A 81 7.63 -3.05 -6.30
CA ALA A 81 8.31 -1.84 -5.83
C ALA A 81 8.76 -2.02 -4.38
N PRO A 82 9.96 -1.53 -4.00
CA PRO A 82 10.45 -1.65 -2.64
C PRO A 82 9.70 -0.69 -1.72
N LEU A 83 9.16 -1.22 -0.61
CA LEU A 83 8.59 -0.42 0.46
C LEU A 83 9.68 -0.05 1.46
N ARG A 84 9.91 1.25 1.68
CA ARG A 84 10.81 1.76 2.71
C ARG A 84 9.99 2.33 3.84
N VAL A 85 10.32 1.93 5.06
CA VAL A 85 9.62 2.36 6.27
C VAL A 85 10.61 3.07 7.16
N LYS A 86 10.25 4.28 7.61
CA LYS A 86 11.02 5.07 8.55
C LYS A 86 10.69 4.61 9.96
N ILE A 87 11.70 4.15 10.68
CA ILE A 87 11.57 3.59 12.02
C ILE A 87 12.33 4.42 13.02
N GLN A 88 11.82 4.48 14.25
CA GLN A 88 12.49 5.11 15.37
C GLN A 88 12.65 4.10 16.50
N LEU A 89 13.90 3.86 16.89
CA LEU A 89 14.25 3.04 18.05
C LEU A 89 14.56 3.94 19.23
N LYS A 90 13.84 3.76 20.32
CA LYS A 90 14.02 4.49 21.58
C LYS A 90 14.57 3.55 22.65
N ASN A 91 15.72 3.91 23.21
CA ASN A 91 16.29 3.23 24.37
C ASN A 91 15.77 3.89 25.65
N LEU A 92 15.02 3.13 26.45
CA LEU A 92 14.39 3.65 27.67
C LEU A 92 15.38 3.86 28.81
N LYS A 93 16.51 3.14 28.81
CA LYS A 93 17.56 3.28 29.83
C LYS A 93 18.39 4.55 29.60
N THR A 94 18.84 4.79 28.37
CA THR A 94 19.69 5.94 28.03
C THR A 94 18.89 7.18 27.61
N LYS A 95 17.58 7.03 27.37
CA LYS A 95 16.69 8.05 26.79
C LYS A 95 17.11 8.52 25.39
N GLN A 96 17.96 7.76 24.71
CA GLN A 96 18.41 8.06 23.35
C GLN A 96 17.40 7.55 22.32
N THR A 97 17.27 8.27 21.22
CA THR A 97 16.43 7.87 20.08
C THR A 97 17.27 7.84 18.81
N SER A 98 17.23 6.73 18.08
CA SER A 98 17.81 6.57 16.75
C SER A 98 16.67 6.49 15.72
N THR A 99 16.83 7.16 14.58
CA THR A 99 15.84 7.12 13.48
C THR A 99 16.55 6.63 12.23
N GLN A 100 15.94 5.67 11.53
CA GLN A 100 16.46 5.08 10.30
C GLN A 100 15.38 5.03 9.21
#